data_AF-A0A9P6V871-F1
#
_entry.id   AF-A0A9P6V871-F1
#
_cell.length_a   1.000
_cell.length_b   1.000
_cell.length_c   1.000
_cell.angle_alpha   90.00
_cell.angle_beta   90.00
_cell.angle_gamma   90.00
#
_symmetry.space_group_name_H-M   'P 1'
#
loop_
_entity.id
_entity.type
_entity.pdbx_description
1 polymer ?
#
loop_
_entity_poly.entity_id
_entity_poly.type
_entity_poly.pdbx_seq_one_letter_code
_entity_poly.pdbx_strand_id
1 'polypeptide(L)'
;YTQRNITMHKSILLLASLACASVALASKVISVKNNDGSKSQAFKIQDNQRYCLCISGTQTAQIDGRSGGQVRLFSKSDCTGNFADGGGVTKNAQWVNSVSFGKSGIPSQDWGVTCKWY
;
A
#
# COMPACT_ATOMS: atom_id res chain seq x y z
N TYR A 1 -32.12 46.05 43.60
CA TYR A 1 -32.22 44.64 43.19
C TYR A 1 -32.10 44.58 41.67
N THR A 2 -30.91 44.78 41.11
CA THR A 2 -29.87 43.78 40.75
C THR A 2 -30.24 42.98 39.50
N GLN A 3 -29.62 43.40 38.39
CA GLN A 3 -29.47 42.68 37.12
C GLN A 3 -28.75 41.32 37.30
N ARG A 4 -28.85 40.47 36.26
CA ARG A 4 -28.17 39.16 36.01
C ARG A 4 -29.06 37.95 36.36
N ASN A 5 -29.25 36.95 35.50
CA ASN A 5 -28.22 36.25 34.71
C ASN A 5 -28.78 35.70 33.39
N ILE A 6 -28.07 35.97 32.30
CA ILE A 6 -28.22 35.34 30.99
C ILE A 6 -27.71 33.90 31.12
N THR A 7 -28.62 32.94 31.29
CA THR A 7 -28.25 31.52 31.47
C THR A 7 -28.41 30.77 30.15
N MET A 8 -27.62 31.12 29.13
CA MET A 8 -27.54 30.40 27.85
C MET A 8 -26.10 30.40 27.31
N HIS A 9 -25.12 30.05 28.14
CA HIS A 9 -23.69 30.05 27.73
C HIS A 9 -22.91 28.83 28.26
N LYS A 10 -23.56 27.68 28.44
CA LYS A 10 -22.85 26.47 28.88
C LYS A 10 -22.98 25.25 27.95
N SER A 11 -23.80 25.32 26.91
CA SER A 11 -24.05 24.17 26.03
C SER A 11 -23.32 24.22 24.68
N ILE A 12 -22.60 25.31 24.36
CA ILE A 12 -21.98 25.50 23.03
C ILE A 12 -20.53 24.97 22.97
N LEU A 13 -19.88 24.72 24.10
CA LEU A 13 -18.46 24.31 24.13
C LEU A 13 -18.21 22.80 23.92
N LEU A 14 -19.26 21.96 23.88
CA LEU A 14 -19.09 20.51 23.74
C LEU A 14 -19.23 19.98 22.30
N LEU A 15 -19.59 20.82 21.32
CA LEU A 15 -19.79 20.38 19.93
C LEU A 15 -18.59 20.64 18.99
N ALA A 16 -17.46 21.13 19.53
CA ALA A 16 -16.28 21.47 18.72
C ALA A 16 -15.19 20.39 18.69
N SER A 17 -15.32 19.30 19.45
CA SER A 17 -14.25 18.28 19.57
C SER A 17 -14.40 17.08 18.63
N LEU A 18 -15.41 17.05 17.75
CA LEU A 18 -15.72 15.90 16.88
C LEU A 18 -15.37 16.10 15.40
N ALA A 19 -14.44 17.00 15.08
CA ALA A 19 -14.09 17.33 13.68
C ALA A 19 -12.74 16.79 13.19
N CYS A 20 -11.93 16.14 14.03
CA CYS A 20 -10.55 15.77 13.65
C CYS A 20 -10.25 14.26 13.62
N ALA A 21 -11.27 13.38 13.66
CA ALA A 21 -11.05 11.96 13.42
C ALA A 21 -11.13 11.63 11.92
N SER A 22 -10.32 12.30 11.08
CA SER A 22 -10.04 11.80 9.75
C SER A 22 -9.15 10.57 9.89
N VAL A 23 -9.77 9.39 9.98
CA VAL A 23 -9.09 8.11 9.73
C VAL A 23 -8.61 8.12 8.29
N ALA A 24 -7.38 8.60 8.09
CA ALA A 24 -6.68 8.41 6.84
C ALA A 24 -6.56 6.89 6.63
N LEU A 25 -7.35 6.34 5.72
CA LEU A 25 -7.15 4.99 5.20
C LEU A 25 -5.79 5.01 4.51
N ALA A 26 -4.73 4.62 5.24
CA ALA A 26 -3.45 4.44 4.62
C ALA A 26 -3.60 3.35 3.55
N SER A 27 -3.04 3.60 2.38
CA SER A 27 -2.99 2.64 1.29
C SER A 27 -1.57 2.17 1.15
N LYS A 28 -1.39 0.87 0.90
CA LYS A 28 -0.06 0.32 0.60
C LYS A 28 0.18 0.43 -0.88
N VAL A 29 1.35 0.94 -1.24
CA VAL A 29 1.71 1.23 -2.63
C VAL A 29 3.08 0.66 -2.93
N ILE A 30 3.18 -0.06 -4.04
CA ILE A 30 4.45 -0.37 -4.68
C ILE A 30 4.46 0.26 -6.07
N SER A 31 5.64 0.51 -6.62
CA SER A 31 5.79 0.85 -8.04
C SER A 31 6.79 -0.06 -8.73
N VAL A 32 6.50 -0.39 -9.99
CA VAL A 32 7.32 -1.27 -10.83
C VAL A 32 7.68 -0.51 -12.10
N LYS A 33 8.97 -0.47 -12.42
CA LYS A 33 9.52 0.18 -13.62
C LYS A 33 10.33 -0.82 -14.44
N ASN A 34 10.09 -0.85 -15.75
CA ASN A 34 10.83 -1.69 -16.68
C ASN A 34 12.19 -1.06 -17.09
N ASN A 35 13.02 -1.87 -17.76
CA ASN A 35 14.43 -1.55 -18.02
C ASN A 35 14.67 -0.42 -19.03
N ASP A 36 13.81 -0.28 -20.04
CA ASP A 36 13.86 0.81 -21.01
C ASP A 36 13.21 2.11 -20.48
N GLY A 37 12.59 2.05 -19.30
CA GLY A 37 11.87 3.16 -18.67
C GLY A 37 10.56 3.56 -19.35
N SER A 38 10.10 2.81 -20.37
CA SER A 38 8.86 3.10 -21.10
C SER A 38 7.60 2.81 -20.28
N LYS A 39 7.71 1.95 -19.25
CA LYS A 39 6.59 1.56 -18.39
C LYS A 39 6.94 1.77 -16.91
N SER A 40 6.05 2.44 -16.21
CA SER A 40 6.09 2.61 -14.77
C SER A 40 4.66 2.55 -14.23
N GLN A 41 4.35 1.56 -13.38
CA GLN A 41 3.01 1.40 -12.82
C GLN A 41 3.07 1.33 -11.29
N ALA A 42 2.12 2.00 -10.64
CA ALA A 42 1.92 1.93 -9.21
C ALA A 42 0.71 1.04 -8.89
N PHE A 43 0.88 0.12 -7.94
CA PHE A 43 -0.16 -0.79 -7.48
C PHE A 43 -0.54 -0.43 -6.05
N LYS A 44 -1.83 -0.21 -5.81
CA LYS A 44 -2.36 0.30 -4.54
C LYS A 44 -3.37 -0.66 -3.94
N ILE A 45 -3.22 -0.98 -2.66
CA ILE A 45 -4.16 -1.80 -1.89
C ILE A 45 -4.54 -1.14 -0.57
N GLN A 46 -5.62 -1.62 0.02
CA GLN A 46 -6.06 -1.16 1.33
C GLN A 46 -5.18 -1.74 2.44
N ASP A 47 -5.10 -1.06 3.58
CA ASP A 47 -4.20 -1.37 4.70
C ASP A 47 -4.40 -2.76 5.35
N ASN A 48 -5.55 -3.40 5.14
CA ASN A 48 -5.84 -4.74 5.66
C ASN A 48 -5.80 -5.83 4.58
N GLN A 49 -5.23 -5.51 3.43
CA GLN A 49 -5.06 -6.46 2.33
C GLN A 49 -3.59 -6.83 2.17
N ARG A 50 -3.39 -7.99 1.55
CA ARG A 50 -2.10 -8.42 1.04
C ARG A 50 -2.36 -9.06 -0.30
N TYR A 51 -1.59 -8.66 -1.30
CA TYR A 51 -1.75 -9.17 -2.65
C TYR A 51 -0.47 -9.73 -3.20
N CYS A 52 -0.61 -10.76 -4.04
CA CYS A 52 0.42 -11.26 -4.93
C CYS A 52 0.22 -10.65 -6.32
N LEU A 53 1.20 -9.87 -6.76
CA LEU A 53 1.25 -9.31 -8.10
C LEU A 53 2.21 -10.15 -8.95
N CYS A 54 1.72 -10.76 -10.02
CA CYS A 54 2.58 -11.38 -11.01
C CYS A 54 3.16 -10.32 -11.97
N ILE A 55 4.48 -10.26 -12.07
CA ILE A 55 5.22 -9.36 -12.97
C ILE A 55 6.15 -10.11 -13.94
N SER A 56 6.00 -11.43 -13.99
CA SER A 56 6.80 -12.35 -14.81
C SER A 56 6.85 -11.92 -16.28
N GLY A 57 7.97 -12.20 -16.93
CA GLY A 57 8.20 -11.84 -18.34
C GLY A 57 8.46 -10.36 -18.57
N THR A 58 8.51 -9.54 -17.51
CA THR A 58 8.94 -8.15 -17.63
C THR A 58 10.41 -8.01 -17.29
N GLN A 59 11.14 -7.26 -18.10
CA GLN A 59 12.50 -6.81 -17.77
C GLN A 59 12.42 -5.72 -16.70
N THR A 60 12.10 -6.10 -15.46
CA THR A 60 11.92 -5.15 -14.36
C THR A 60 13.27 -4.57 -13.94
N ALA A 61 13.45 -3.26 -14.11
CA ALA A 61 14.65 -2.58 -13.62
C ALA A 61 14.54 -2.22 -12.15
N GLN A 62 13.36 -1.77 -11.72
CA GLN A 62 13.19 -1.25 -10.37
C GLN A 62 11.82 -1.61 -9.79
N ILE A 63 11.83 -1.95 -8.50
CA ILE A 63 10.64 -2.07 -7.66
C ILE A 63 10.84 -1.12 -6.47
N ASP A 64 9.94 -0.15 -6.27
CA ASP A 64 9.90 0.65 -5.05
C ASP A 64 8.82 0.11 -4.11
N GLY A 65 9.26 -0.49 -3.01
CA GLY A 65 8.39 -1.06 -1.98
C GLY A 65 8.28 -0.25 -0.70
N ARG A 66 8.84 0.98 -0.63
CA ARG A 66 8.89 1.79 0.61
C ARG A 66 7.53 2.03 1.27
N SER A 67 6.49 2.13 0.45
CA SER A 67 5.11 2.32 0.92
C SER A 67 4.27 1.05 0.86
N GLY A 68 4.88 -0.11 0.58
CA GLY A 68 4.20 -1.37 0.32
C GLY A 68 3.81 -2.17 1.56
N GLY A 69 4.13 -1.68 2.77
CA GLY A 69 4.01 -2.47 4.00
C GLY A 69 5.08 -3.57 4.04
N GLN A 70 4.69 -4.82 4.26
CA GLN A 70 5.62 -5.94 4.15
C GLN A 70 5.68 -6.42 2.70
N VAL A 71 6.81 -6.14 2.04
CA VAL A 71 7.07 -6.49 0.64
C VAL A 71 8.01 -7.68 0.55
N ARG A 72 7.63 -8.69 -0.23
CA ARG A 72 8.41 -9.90 -0.51
C ARG A 72 8.53 -10.08 -2.02
N LEU A 73 9.74 -10.37 -2.48
CA LEU A 73 10.08 -10.52 -3.89
C LEU A 73 10.40 -11.98 -4.19
N PHE A 74 9.78 -12.52 -5.24
CA PHE A 74 9.89 -13.94 -5.59
C PHE A 74 10.40 -14.11 -7.01
N SER A 75 11.22 -15.14 -7.22
CA SER A 75 11.61 -15.62 -8.55
C SER A 75 10.54 -16.48 -9.21
N LYS A 76 9.50 -16.89 -8.47
CA LYS A 76 8.30 -17.53 -9.01
C LYS A 76 7.22 -16.49 -9.30
N SER A 77 6.22 -16.87 -10.10
CA SER A 77 5.13 -15.99 -10.53
C SER A 77 3.90 -15.98 -9.61
N ASP A 78 3.90 -16.81 -8.56
CA ASP A 78 2.74 -17.12 -7.71
C ASP A 78 2.94 -16.71 -6.23
N CYS A 79 3.98 -15.93 -5.93
CA CYS A 79 4.38 -15.55 -4.58
C CYS A 79 4.57 -16.73 -3.59
N THR A 80 4.99 -17.89 -4.10
CA THR A 80 5.32 -19.07 -3.27
C THR A 80 6.82 -19.31 -3.16
N GLY A 81 7.22 -20.01 -2.10
CA GLY A 81 8.61 -20.41 -1.86
C GLY A 81 9.47 -19.33 -1.23
N ASN A 82 10.77 -19.37 -1.53
CA ASN A 82 11.75 -18.45 -0.96
C ASN A 82 11.57 -17.04 -1.52
N PHE A 83 11.82 -16.04 -0.67
CA PHE A 83 11.68 -14.63 -1.03
C PHE A 83 12.86 -13.80 -0.54
N ALA A 84 13.08 -12.67 -1.20
CA ALA A 84 13.88 -11.58 -0.64
C ALA A 84 12.97 -10.51 -0.04
N ASP A 85 13.49 -9.73 0.91
CA ASP A 85 12.82 -8.53 1.40
C ASP A 85 12.83 -7.44 0.33
N GLY A 86 11.69 -6.77 0.14
CA GLY A 86 11.51 -5.72 -0.85
C GLY A 86 11.04 -4.39 -0.26
N GLY A 87 11.21 -4.15 1.05
CA GLY A 87 10.68 -2.95 1.72
C GLY A 87 11.36 -1.63 1.31
N GLY A 88 12.42 -1.70 0.50
CA GLY A 88 13.13 -0.54 -0.04
C GLY A 88 12.98 -0.39 -1.56
N VAL A 89 13.93 0.33 -2.16
CA VAL A 89 14.08 0.36 -3.62
C VAL A 89 14.98 -0.79 -4.02
N THR A 90 14.42 -1.74 -4.76
CA THR A 90 15.16 -2.84 -5.37
C THR A 90 15.48 -2.48 -6.80
N LYS A 91 16.78 -2.38 -7.13
CA LYS A 91 17.28 -2.16 -8.49
C LYS A 91 17.73 -3.48 -9.10
N ASN A 92 17.84 -3.53 -10.43
CA ASN A 92 18.20 -4.75 -11.17
C ASN A 92 17.29 -5.93 -10.79
N ALA A 93 15.99 -5.66 -10.77
CA ALA A 93 14.97 -6.60 -10.31
C ALA A 93 14.48 -7.55 -11.42
N GLN A 94 15.31 -7.82 -12.45
CA GLN A 94 14.90 -8.67 -13.59
C GLN A 94 14.65 -10.12 -13.19
N TRP A 95 15.19 -10.54 -12.05
CA TRP A 95 14.99 -11.87 -11.49
C TRP A 95 13.63 -12.03 -10.77
N VAL A 96 12.91 -10.94 -10.52
CA VAL A 96 11.63 -10.94 -9.80
C VAL A 96 10.49 -11.21 -10.77
N ASN A 97 9.74 -12.29 -10.51
CA ASN A 97 8.58 -12.70 -11.30
C ASN A 97 7.24 -12.45 -10.57
N SER A 98 7.25 -12.27 -9.25
CA SER A 98 6.09 -11.80 -8.51
C SER A 98 6.47 -11.04 -7.24
N VAL A 99 5.54 -10.19 -6.78
CA VAL A 99 5.71 -9.33 -5.61
C VAL A 99 4.51 -9.52 -4.69
N SER A 100 4.76 -9.92 -3.44
CA SER A 100 3.74 -9.93 -2.40
C SER A 100 3.88 -8.69 -1.53
N PHE A 101 2.87 -7.85 -1.44
CA PHE A 101 2.91 -6.63 -0.62
C PHE A 101 1.61 -6.41 0.14
N GLY A 102 1.67 -5.67 1.25
CA GLY A 102 0.55 -5.37 2.12
C GLY A 102 0.80 -5.70 3.58
N LYS A 103 -0.29 -5.96 4.32
CA LYS A 103 -0.24 -6.26 5.75
C LYS A 103 0.56 -7.55 6.02
N SER A 104 1.29 -7.56 7.12
CA SER A 104 2.00 -8.77 7.58
C SER A 104 1.03 -9.72 8.30
N GLY A 105 1.32 -11.02 8.26
CA GLY A 105 0.57 -12.03 9.02
C GLY A 105 -0.75 -12.48 8.38
N ILE A 106 -1.08 -12.02 7.16
CA ILE A 106 -2.24 -12.50 6.40
C ILE A 106 -1.82 -13.14 5.07
N PRO A 107 -2.58 -14.11 4.54
CA PRO A 107 -2.34 -14.65 3.20
C PRO A 107 -2.44 -13.59 2.11
N SER A 108 -1.69 -13.77 1.03
CA SER A 108 -1.83 -12.92 -0.15
C SER A 108 -3.00 -13.38 -1.00
N GLN A 109 -3.78 -12.44 -1.53
CA GLN A 109 -4.77 -12.66 -2.57
C GLN A 109 -4.13 -12.43 -3.95
N ASP A 110 -4.58 -13.11 -4.99
CA ASP A 110 -4.08 -12.84 -6.33
C ASP A 110 -4.58 -11.47 -6.83
N TRP A 111 -3.67 -10.69 -7.44
CA TRP A 111 -4.00 -9.39 -8.05
C TRP A 111 -4.88 -9.53 -9.30
N GLY A 112 -5.03 -10.74 -9.82
CA GLY A 112 -5.72 -11.05 -11.06
C GLY A 112 -4.93 -12.10 -11.85
N VAL A 113 -5.64 -12.89 -12.65
CA VAL A 113 -5.14 -14.15 -13.25
C VAL A 113 -4.10 -13.93 -14.36
N THR A 114 -3.90 -12.69 -14.82
CA THR A 114 -2.95 -12.39 -15.89
C THR A 114 -1.72 -11.70 -15.35
N CYS A 115 -0.54 -12.31 -15.57
CA CYS A 115 0.80 -11.70 -15.44
C CYS A 115 1.05 -10.54 -16.43
N LYS A 116 -0.01 -9.88 -16.86
CA LYS A 116 0.01 -8.73 -17.74
C LYS A 116 -0.35 -7.54 -16.88
N TRP A 117 0.67 -6.89 -16.35
CA TRP A 117 0.51 -5.56 -15.77
C TRP A 117 0.59 -4.46 -16.86
N TYR A 118 0.18 -4.81 -18.09
CA TYR A 118 -0.04 -3.95 -19.25
C TYR A 118 -0.97 -4.63 -20.26
#